data_AF-A0A3B3RJR9-F1
#
_entry.id   AF-A0A3B3RJR9-F1
#
_cell.length_a   1.000
_cell.length_b   1.000
_cell.length_c   1.000
_cell.angle_alpha   90.00
_cell.angle_beta   90.00
_cell.angle_gamma   90.00
#
_symmetry.space_group_name_H-M   'P 1'
#
loop_
_entity.id
_entity.type
_entity.pdbx_description
1 polymer ?
#
loop_
_entity_poly.entity_id
_entity_poly.type
_entity_poly.pdbx_seq_one_letter_code
_entity_poly.pdbx_strand_id
1 'polypeptide(L)'
;GIPFINQYKRTHQYGWAFFHFAVLWLLCKRGSCQVRYSIQEELPLGTVVGNVVKDVGLDKSGLVDRNLRIVTGTKQDLFLVNQRDGALFVNQRIDREDLCGKTVQCLINLKAVIENPLEIHYVTVEIVDVNDNAPIFPDKDYRLEISESAMSGARFQLEGAHDSDVGLNGLLIYKLSQNDKFQLEIEELSKDSKNLFLVLQKPLDREHTPQYNVVVTALDSGNPQKSVIISHSYPLARALTPNPPGMLAEQYL
;
A
#
# COMPACT_ATOMS: atom_id res chain seq x y z
N GLY A 1 -1.92 -69.86 -46.60
CA GLY A 1 -2.82 -69.09 -47.47
C GLY A 1 -3.64 -68.17 -46.60
N ILE A 2 -3.49 -66.87 -46.81
CA ILE A 2 -4.21 -65.78 -46.11
C ILE A 2 -5.62 -65.65 -46.72
N PRO A 3 -6.63 -65.19 -45.98
CA PRO A 3 -7.26 -63.95 -46.41
C PRO A 3 -7.55 -62.95 -45.28
N PHE A 4 -7.56 -61.68 -45.70
CA PHE A 4 -7.87 -60.43 -45.00
C PHE A 4 -9.35 -60.30 -44.59
N ILE A 5 -9.66 -59.47 -43.57
CA ILE A 5 -10.48 -58.23 -43.68
C ILE A 5 -10.58 -57.50 -42.31
N ASN A 6 -10.51 -56.16 -42.38
CA ASN A 6 -10.66 -55.13 -41.35
C ASN A 6 -11.99 -55.17 -40.56
N GLN A 7 -11.99 -54.72 -39.29
CA GLN A 7 -12.65 -53.47 -38.83
C GLN A 7 -12.76 -53.33 -37.29
N TYR A 8 -12.39 -52.14 -36.79
CA TYR A 8 -13.04 -51.35 -35.72
C TYR A 8 -13.43 -51.98 -34.35
N LYS A 9 -12.70 -51.61 -33.27
CA LYS A 9 -13.14 -50.76 -32.14
C LYS A 9 -12.32 -51.01 -30.85
N ARG A 10 -11.69 -49.92 -30.37
CA ARG A 10 -11.69 -49.38 -28.99
C ARG A 10 -11.66 -50.39 -27.82
N THR A 11 -10.58 -50.38 -27.03
CA THR A 11 -10.56 -49.84 -25.64
C THR A 11 -9.17 -49.92 -25.00
N HIS A 12 -8.93 -48.98 -24.09
CA HIS A 12 -7.70 -48.62 -23.38
C HIS A 12 -6.90 -49.75 -22.72
N GLN A 13 -5.56 -49.65 -22.76
CA GLN A 13 -4.77 -49.81 -21.54
C GLN A 13 -3.45 -49.02 -21.58
N TYR A 14 -3.23 -48.25 -20.53
CA TYR A 14 -2.19 -47.26 -20.36
C TYR A 14 -0.82 -47.90 -20.13
N GLY A 15 0.17 -47.46 -20.90
CA GLY A 15 1.59 -47.56 -20.61
C GLY A 15 2.24 -46.31 -21.22
N TRP A 16 3.43 -45.92 -20.76
CA TRP A 16 4.18 -44.73 -21.23
C TRP A 16 3.81 -43.39 -20.55
N ALA A 17 4.04 -43.30 -19.24
CA ALA A 17 4.25 -42.00 -18.57
C ALA A 17 5.17 -42.13 -17.35
N PHE A 18 6.40 -42.62 -17.53
CA PHE A 18 7.39 -42.66 -16.44
C PHE A 18 8.76 -42.08 -16.79
N PHE A 19 8.88 -41.31 -17.89
CA PHE A 19 10.18 -40.76 -18.32
C PHE A 19 10.24 -39.23 -18.45
N HIS A 20 9.39 -38.48 -17.74
CA HIS A 20 9.47 -37.01 -17.72
C HIS A 20 9.64 -36.36 -16.34
N PHE A 21 9.69 -37.12 -15.24
CA PHE A 21 9.81 -36.54 -13.89
C PHE A 21 11.23 -36.50 -13.31
N ALA A 22 12.25 -36.97 -14.04
CA ALA A 22 13.64 -37.01 -13.54
C ALA A 22 14.57 -35.90 -14.07
N VAL A 23 14.07 -34.96 -14.89
CA VAL A 23 14.92 -33.89 -15.48
C VAL A 23 14.62 -32.50 -14.91
N LEU A 24 13.59 -32.34 -14.08
CA LEU A 24 13.26 -31.05 -13.45
C LEU A 24 13.78 -30.90 -12.01
N TRP A 25 14.74 -31.73 -11.59
CA TRP A 25 15.43 -31.65 -10.29
C TRP A 25 16.95 -31.42 -10.42
N LEU A 26 17.39 -30.91 -11.57
CA LEU A 26 18.81 -30.66 -11.88
C LEU A 26 19.04 -29.34 -12.64
N LEU A 27 18.18 -28.33 -12.40
CA LEU A 27 18.34 -26.96 -12.90
C LEU A 27 18.45 -25.92 -11.77
N CYS A 28 19.20 -26.25 -10.71
CA CYS A 28 19.91 -25.22 -9.96
C CYS A 28 21.43 -25.44 -10.12
N LYS A 29 21.89 -25.53 -11.37
CA LYS A 29 23.32 -25.44 -11.70
C LYS A 29 23.64 -24.00 -12.06
N ARG A 30 24.34 -23.31 -11.14
CA ARG A 30 25.10 -22.06 -11.36
C ARG A 30 24.32 -20.85 -11.90
N GLY A 31 23.12 -20.60 -11.38
CA GLY A 31 22.64 -19.22 -11.24
C GLY A 31 23.13 -18.68 -9.90
N SER A 32 23.56 -17.43 -9.82
CA SER A 32 23.83 -16.77 -8.53
C SER A 32 22.57 -16.87 -7.66
N CYS A 33 22.53 -17.83 -6.73
CA CYS A 33 21.41 -17.99 -5.82
C CYS A 33 21.52 -16.87 -4.77
N GLN A 34 20.85 -15.75 -5.06
CA GLN A 34 20.69 -14.67 -4.11
C GLN A 34 19.65 -15.12 -3.08
N VAL A 35 20.04 -15.13 -1.81
CA VAL A 35 19.10 -15.46 -0.73
C VAL A 35 18.12 -14.29 -0.59
N ARG A 36 16.83 -14.60 -0.52
CA ARG A 36 15.78 -13.58 -0.35
C ARG A 36 14.94 -13.90 0.87
N TYR A 37 14.83 -12.91 1.75
CA TYR A 37 13.94 -12.90 2.89
C TYR A 37 12.85 -11.85 2.69
N SER A 38 11.76 -12.00 3.42
CA SER A 38 10.67 -11.04 3.50
C SER A 38 10.23 -10.93 4.95
N ILE A 39 10.19 -9.71 5.47
CA ILE A 39 9.78 -9.41 6.84
C ILE A 39 8.85 -8.21 6.84
N GLN A 40 7.98 -8.15 7.84
CA GLN A 40 7.23 -6.93 8.12
C GLN A 40 8.15 -5.87 8.71
N GLU A 41 7.80 -4.61 8.52
CA GLU A 41 8.39 -3.51 9.27
C GLU A 41 7.98 -3.53 10.74
N GLU A 42 8.55 -2.61 11.54
CA GLU A 42 8.25 -2.43 12.96
C GLU A 42 8.43 -3.68 13.85
N LEU A 43 9.18 -4.67 13.34
CA LEU A 43 9.50 -5.87 14.11
C LEU A 43 10.40 -5.54 15.31
N PRO A 44 10.18 -6.18 16.48
CA PRO A 44 11.03 -6.00 17.64
C PRO A 44 12.51 -6.30 17.37
N LEU A 45 13.38 -5.60 18.08
CA LEU A 45 14.82 -5.87 18.04
C LEU A 45 15.13 -7.32 18.44
N GLY A 46 16.06 -7.95 17.72
CA GLY A 46 16.42 -9.35 17.91
C GLY A 46 15.49 -10.35 17.20
N THR A 47 14.44 -9.89 16.51
CA THR A 47 13.60 -10.77 15.68
C THR A 47 14.46 -11.46 14.61
N VAL A 48 14.36 -12.79 14.54
CA VAL A 48 15.10 -13.60 13.57
C VAL A 48 14.45 -13.48 12.20
N VAL A 49 15.24 -13.06 11.21
CA VAL A 49 14.84 -12.91 9.80
C VAL A 49 15.01 -14.23 9.05
N GLY A 50 16.12 -14.93 9.29
CA GLY A 50 16.48 -16.13 8.55
C GLY A 50 17.87 -16.64 8.94
N ASN A 51 18.37 -17.67 8.25
CA ASN A 51 19.71 -18.19 8.52
C ASN A 51 20.55 -18.22 7.23
N VAL A 52 21.39 -17.20 7.08
CA VAL A 52 22.13 -16.95 5.83
C VAL A 52 23.07 -18.11 5.51
N VAL A 53 23.76 -18.65 6.52
CA VAL A 53 24.70 -19.76 6.35
C VAL A 53 23.98 -20.99 5.81
N LYS A 54 22.86 -21.37 6.43
CA LYS A 54 22.06 -22.51 6.01
C LYS A 54 21.52 -22.32 4.60
N ASP A 55 21.00 -21.14 4.29
CA ASP A 55 20.26 -20.89 3.04
C ASP A 55 21.21 -20.69 1.84
N VAL A 56 22.44 -20.23 2.08
CA VAL A 56 23.52 -20.23 1.07
C VAL A 56 24.14 -21.62 0.90
N GLY A 57 23.95 -22.52 1.87
CA GLY A 57 24.57 -23.85 1.87
C GLY A 57 26.03 -23.84 2.33
N LEU A 58 26.38 -22.92 3.21
CA LEU A 58 27.71 -22.83 3.83
C LEU A 58 27.86 -23.81 4.98
N ASP A 59 29.06 -24.33 5.16
CA ASP A 59 29.40 -25.12 6.34
C ASP A 59 29.49 -24.21 7.57
N LYS A 60 28.92 -24.66 8.69
CA LYS A 60 28.94 -23.96 9.98
C LYS A 60 30.31 -24.03 10.65
N SER A 61 31.14 -25.00 10.27
CA SER A 61 32.47 -25.23 10.81
C SER A 61 33.39 -24.02 10.56
N GLY A 62 33.87 -23.38 11.63
CA GLY A 62 34.85 -22.29 11.54
C GLY A 62 34.29 -20.91 11.19
N LEU A 63 32.98 -20.68 11.20
CA LEU A 63 32.40 -19.35 10.94
C LEU A 63 32.86 -18.25 11.90
N VAL A 64 33.06 -18.61 13.17
CA VAL A 64 33.57 -17.70 14.21
C VAL A 64 34.99 -17.25 13.86
N ASP A 65 35.84 -18.17 13.40
CA ASP A 65 37.23 -17.88 13.02
C ASP A 65 37.33 -17.14 11.67
N ARG A 66 36.27 -17.22 10.87
CA ARG A 66 36.15 -16.61 9.53
C ARG A 66 35.46 -15.25 9.51
N ASN A 67 35.21 -14.65 10.69
CA ASN A 67 34.72 -13.28 10.83
C ASN A 67 33.48 -12.97 9.96
N LEU A 68 32.46 -13.83 10.02
CA LEU A 68 31.20 -13.59 9.31
C LEU A 68 30.59 -12.24 9.72
N ARG A 69 30.27 -11.40 8.74
CA ARG A 69 29.59 -10.13 8.95
C ARG A 69 28.62 -9.79 7.83
N ILE A 70 27.61 -9.00 8.16
CA ILE A 70 26.68 -8.42 7.20
C ILE A 70 27.11 -6.99 6.93
N VAL A 71 27.15 -6.63 5.65
CA VAL A 71 27.39 -5.26 5.20
C VAL A 71 26.14 -4.78 4.47
N THR A 72 25.62 -3.64 4.90
CA THR A 72 24.51 -2.94 4.26
C THR A 72 25.06 -1.84 3.34
N GLY A 73 24.27 -1.41 2.35
CA GLY A 73 24.57 -0.19 1.58
C GLY A 73 24.15 1.10 2.28
N THR A 74 23.49 0.99 3.43
CA THR A 74 22.96 2.10 4.24
C THR A 74 23.98 2.53 5.29
N LYS A 75 23.89 3.78 5.77
CA LYS A 75 24.72 4.24 6.91
C LYS A 75 24.36 3.57 8.25
N GLN A 76 23.18 2.94 8.32
CA GLN A 76 22.66 2.27 9.49
C GLN A 76 22.82 0.76 9.36
N ASP A 77 23.18 0.12 10.47
CA ASP A 77 23.29 -1.33 10.63
C ASP A 77 21.92 -1.91 11.02
N LEU A 78 20.99 -1.95 10.06
CA LEU A 78 19.60 -2.42 10.27
C LEU A 78 19.52 -3.89 10.68
N PHE A 79 20.50 -4.71 10.25
CA PHE A 79 20.56 -6.14 10.51
C PHE A 79 21.92 -6.55 11.07
N LEU A 80 21.90 -7.59 11.90
CA LEU A 80 23.10 -8.27 12.37
C LEU A 80 23.01 -9.76 12.08
N VAL A 81 24.17 -10.40 12.00
CA VAL A 81 24.27 -11.85 11.85
C VAL A 81 25.01 -12.44 13.04
N ASN A 82 24.49 -13.54 13.57
CA ASN A 82 25.16 -14.31 14.59
C ASN A 82 26.29 -15.13 13.95
N GLN A 83 27.53 -14.87 14.38
CA GLN A 83 28.72 -15.52 13.84
C GLN A 83 28.82 -17.02 14.15
N ARG A 84 28.08 -17.51 15.14
CA ARG A 84 28.10 -18.93 15.52
C ARG A 84 27.24 -19.80 14.60
N ASP A 85 26.07 -19.32 14.22
CA ASP A 85 25.07 -20.14 13.53
C ASP A 85 24.55 -19.53 12.23
N GLY A 86 24.90 -18.28 11.90
CA GLY A 86 24.46 -17.58 10.70
C GLY A 86 23.05 -16.97 10.78
N ALA A 87 22.43 -16.93 11.96
CA ALA A 87 21.11 -16.32 12.12
C ALA A 87 21.17 -14.80 11.88
N LEU A 88 20.40 -14.31 10.91
CA LEU A 88 20.20 -12.89 10.64
C LEU A 88 19.07 -12.37 11.52
N PHE A 89 19.26 -11.25 12.20
CA PHE A 89 18.26 -10.66 13.08
C PHE A 89 18.18 -9.14 12.94
N VAL A 90 17.01 -8.60 13.25
CA VAL A 90 16.72 -7.16 13.26
C VAL A 90 17.53 -6.50 14.37
N ASN A 91 18.27 -5.43 14.04
CA ASN A 91 19.14 -4.73 14.98
C ASN A 91 18.67 -3.30 15.29
N GLN A 92 17.88 -2.71 14.39
CA GLN A 92 17.28 -1.38 14.59
C GLN A 92 15.81 -1.40 14.18
N ARG A 93 15.05 -0.37 14.61
CA ARG A 93 13.69 -0.15 14.09
C ARG A 93 13.79 0.02 12.58
N ILE A 94 12.97 -0.75 11.86
CA ILE A 94 12.84 -0.68 10.41
C ILE A 94 11.49 -0.05 10.15
N ASP A 95 11.52 1.19 9.69
CA ASP A 95 10.39 1.99 9.28
C ASP A 95 10.45 2.10 7.75
N ARG A 96 9.47 1.51 7.06
CA ARG A 96 9.48 1.34 5.61
C ARG A 96 9.25 2.68 4.92
N GLU A 97 8.41 3.53 5.48
CA GLU A 97 8.13 4.87 4.99
C GLU A 97 9.41 5.71 4.96
N ASP A 98 10.23 5.64 6.01
CA ASP A 98 11.52 6.33 6.08
C ASP A 98 12.55 5.78 5.08
N LEU A 99 12.55 4.47 4.85
CA LEU A 99 13.54 3.80 3.98
C LEU A 99 13.23 3.93 2.48
N CYS A 100 11.95 3.85 2.13
CA CYS A 100 11.49 3.63 0.75
C CYS A 100 10.41 4.61 0.29
N GLY A 101 9.88 5.44 1.20
CA GLY A 101 8.81 6.40 0.92
C GLY A 101 7.61 5.71 0.30
N LYS A 102 7.08 6.28 -0.79
CA LYS A 102 5.93 5.72 -1.53
C LYS A 102 6.26 4.60 -2.52
N THR A 103 7.48 4.08 -2.51
CA THR A 103 7.86 2.98 -3.40
C THR A 103 7.27 1.66 -2.90
N VAL A 104 6.46 1.00 -3.74
CA VAL A 104 5.80 -0.26 -3.39
C VAL A 104 6.79 -1.39 -3.08
N GLN A 105 7.90 -1.47 -3.79
CA GLN A 105 8.94 -2.49 -3.55
C GLN A 105 10.07 -1.91 -2.71
N CYS A 106 10.10 -2.28 -1.43
CA CYS A 106 11.16 -1.89 -0.50
C CYS A 106 12.16 -3.04 -0.31
N LEU A 107 13.31 -2.97 -1.00
CA LEU A 107 14.32 -4.02 -0.99
C LEU A 107 15.63 -3.52 -0.41
N ILE A 108 16.08 -4.15 0.67
CA ILE A 108 17.39 -3.89 1.28
C ILE A 108 18.36 -4.96 0.80
N ASN A 109 19.40 -4.52 0.10
CA ASN A 109 20.46 -5.41 -0.38
C ASN A 109 21.61 -5.45 0.62
N LEU A 110 21.93 -6.66 1.06
CA LEU A 110 22.96 -7.00 2.03
C LEU A 110 24.04 -7.85 1.36
N LYS A 111 25.24 -7.78 1.93
CA LYS A 111 26.35 -8.67 1.58
C LYS A 111 26.81 -9.40 2.83
N ALA A 112 26.67 -10.72 2.82
CA ALA A 112 27.32 -11.57 3.81
C ALA A 112 28.77 -11.78 3.37
N VAL A 113 29.70 -11.27 4.17
CA VAL A 113 31.14 -11.34 3.92
C VAL A 113 31.74 -12.31 4.92
N ILE A 114 32.50 -13.28 4.40
CA ILE A 114 33.21 -14.27 5.18
C ILE A 114 34.67 -14.17 4.77
N GLU A 115 35.57 -14.12 5.74
CA GLU A 115 37.00 -13.94 5.53
C GLU A 115 37.73 -15.30 5.58
N ASN A 116 38.91 -15.35 4.97
CA ASN A 116 39.85 -16.49 5.01
C ASN A 116 39.25 -17.87 4.66
N PRO A 117 38.93 -18.16 3.38
CA PRO A 117 39.04 -17.27 2.20
C PRO A 117 37.88 -16.27 2.12
N LEU A 118 38.09 -15.19 1.35
CA LEU A 118 37.07 -14.17 1.13
C LEU A 118 35.93 -14.74 0.27
N GLU A 119 34.73 -14.82 0.84
CA GLU A 119 33.49 -15.20 0.17
C GLU A 119 32.45 -14.11 0.38
N ILE A 120 31.68 -13.80 -0.67
CA ILE A 120 30.63 -12.79 -0.64
C ILE A 120 29.34 -13.39 -1.18
N HIS A 121 28.30 -13.35 -0.36
CA HIS A 121 26.96 -13.79 -0.75
C HIS A 121 25.99 -12.62 -0.68
N TYR A 122 25.22 -12.46 -1.75
CA TYR A 122 24.20 -11.43 -1.84
C TYR A 122 22.93 -11.92 -1.16
N VAL A 123 22.40 -11.09 -0.27
CA VAL A 123 21.16 -11.35 0.45
C VAL A 123 20.24 -10.14 0.22
N THR A 124 18.98 -10.38 -0.10
CA THR A 124 17.97 -9.32 -0.19
C THR A 124 16.92 -9.54 0.87
N VAL A 125 16.58 -8.48 1.59
CA VAL A 125 15.47 -8.47 2.52
C VAL A 125 14.40 -7.53 1.96
N GLU A 126 13.22 -8.08 1.69
CA GLU A 126 12.04 -7.31 1.34
C GLU A 126 11.32 -6.87 2.61
N ILE A 127 11.10 -5.56 2.73
CA ILE A 127 10.33 -4.97 3.84
C ILE A 127 8.89 -4.83 3.38
N VAL A 128 8.01 -5.57 4.05
CA VAL A 128 6.58 -5.60 3.79
C VAL A 128 5.91 -4.56 4.68
N ASP A 129 5.13 -3.72 4.03
CA ASP A 129 4.33 -2.67 4.63
C ASP A 129 3.34 -3.23 5.66
N VAL A 130 3.26 -2.57 6.81
CA VAL A 130 2.24 -2.80 7.84
C VAL A 130 1.39 -1.54 7.91
N ASN A 131 0.07 -1.70 8.11
CA ASN A 131 -0.78 -0.53 8.34
C ASN A 131 -0.48 0.07 9.72
N ASP A 132 0.53 0.91 9.84
CA ASP A 132 0.96 1.59 11.07
C ASP A 132 0.76 3.12 11.01
N ASN A 133 0.56 3.71 9.81
CA ASN A 133 0.11 5.10 9.64
C ASN A 133 -1.41 5.20 9.48
N ALA A 134 -1.98 6.37 9.80
CA ALA A 134 -3.39 6.66 9.53
C ALA A 134 -3.48 7.77 8.49
N PRO A 135 -4.56 7.86 7.71
CA PRO A 135 -4.72 8.94 6.75
C PRO A 135 -4.74 10.29 7.48
N ILE A 136 -4.20 11.33 6.87
CA ILE A 136 -4.17 12.69 7.41
C ILE A 136 -4.67 13.70 6.38
N PHE A 137 -5.50 14.64 6.80
CA PHE A 137 -5.77 15.84 6.01
C PHE A 137 -4.66 16.88 6.25
N PRO A 138 -4.21 17.60 5.21
CA PRO A 138 -3.17 18.62 5.35
C PRO A 138 -3.61 19.78 6.26
N ASP A 139 -4.87 20.22 6.11
CA ASP A 139 -5.48 21.25 6.95
C ASP A 139 -6.33 20.63 8.07
N LYS A 140 -6.30 21.26 9.25
CA LYS A 140 -7.09 20.83 10.42
C LYS A 140 -8.53 21.33 10.39
N ASP A 141 -8.76 22.47 9.76
CA ASP A 141 -10.05 23.11 9.59
C ASP A 141 -10.18 23.61 8.15
N TYR A 142 -11.22 23.20 7.44
CA TYR A 142 -11.49 23.69 6.09
C TYR A 142 -12.71 24.61 6.08
N ARG A 143 -12.51 25.85 5.62
CA ARG A 143 -13.57 26.84 5.45
C ARG A 143 -13.66 27.24 4.00
N LEU A 144 -14.83 27.05 3.43
CA LEU A 144 -15.14 27.45 2.07
C LEU A 144 -16.41 28.30 2.08
N GLU A 145 -16.29 29.54 1.62
CA GLU A 145 -17.45 30.42 1.43
C GLU A 145 -18.17 30.07 0.13
N ILE A 146 -19.44 29.75 0.24
CA ILE A 146 -20.28 29.39 -0.90
C ILE A 146 -21.35 30.48 -1.07
N SER A 147 -21.50 31.02 -2.28
CA SER A 147 -22.59 31.95 -2.57
C SER A 147 -23.93 31.22 -2.51
N GLU A 148 -24.94 31.82 -1.88
CA GLU A 148 -26.31 31.30 -1.94
C GLU A 148 -26.86 31.21 -3.38
N SER A 149 -26.33 32.06 -4.28
CA SER A 149 -26.65 32.06 -5.70
C SER A 149 -25.95 30.96 -6.50
N ALA A 150 -25.20 30.07 -5.85
CA ALA A 150 -24.56 28.94 -6.51
C ALA A 150 -25.63 28.02 -7.12
N MET A 151 -25.46 27.69 -8.40
CA MET A 151 -26.38 26.82 -9.11
C MET A 151 -26.20 25.37 -8.66
N SER A 152 -27.29 24.59 -8.64
CA SER A 152 -27.18 23.13 -8.55
C SER A 152 -26.27 22.59 -9.66
N GLY A 153 -25.40 21.65 -9.30
CA GLY A 153 -24.32 21.14 -10.13
C GLY A 153 -22.98 21.87 -9.95
N ALA A 154 -22.93 22.99 -9.22
CA ALA A 154 -21.68 23.66 -8.89
C ALA A 154 -20.75 22.71 -8.10
N ARG A 155 -19.48 22.68 -8.51
CA ARG A 155 -18.42 21.85 -7.92
C ARG A 155 -17.45 22.71 -7.13
N PHE A 156 -17.11 22.27 -5.93
CA PHE A 156 -16.11 22.88 -5.08
C PHE A 156 -15.02 21.85 -4.78
N GLN A 157 -13.79 22.14 -5.19
CA GLN A 157 -12.67 21.24 -4.97
C GLN A 157 -12.36 21.16 -3.47
N LEU A 158 -12.21 19.93 -2.97
CA LEU A 158 -11.77 19.64 -1.61
C LEU A 158 -10.35 19.07 -1.65
N GLU A 159 -9.58 19.34 -0.61
CA GLU A 159 -8.29 18.68 -0.44
C GLU A 159 -8.48 17.25 0.07
N GLY A 160 -7.76 16.30 -0.55
CA GLY A 160 -7.75 14.91 -0.14
C GLY A 160 -6.88 14.66 1.09
N ALA A 161 -7.19 13.60 1.82
CA ALA A 161 -6.28 13.05 2.81
C ALA A 161 -5.12 12.32 2.12
N HIS A 162 -4.03 12.14 2.87
CA HIS A 162 -2.84 11.42 2.46
C HIS A 162 -2.53 10.38 3.53
N ASP A 163 -2.26 9.16 3.13
CA ASP A 163 -1.66 8.14 4.00
C ASP A 163 -0.17 8.02 3.64
N SER A 164 0.69 7.53 4.53
CA SER A 164 2.12 7.28 4.25
C SER A 164 2.37 5.83 3.81
N ASP A 165 1.47 4.91 4.12
CA ASP A 165 1.58 3.48 3.79
C ASP A 165 1.42 3.21 2.28
N VAL A 166 1.76 2.01 1.81
CA VAL A 166 1.63 1.63 0.39
C VAL A 166 0.60 0.52 0.15
N GLY A 167 0.23 0.33 -1.11
CA GLY A 167 -0.71 -0.73 -1.50
C GLY A 167 -2.10 -0.50 -0.89
N LEU A 168 -2.66 -1.55 -0.27
CA LEU A 168 -3.99 -1.45 0.35
C LEU A 168 -3.98 -0.60 1.63
N ASN A 169 -2.86 -0.58 2.36
CA ASN A 169 -2.75 0.19 3.60
C ASN A 169 -2.73 1.69 3.32
N GLY A 170 -2.18 2.11 2.17
CA GLY A 170 -2.26 3.51 1.72
C GLY A 170 -3.50 3.88 0.89
N LEU A 171 -4.39 2.92 0.57
CA LEU A 171 -5.48 3.13 -0.39
C LEU A 171 -6.70 3.77 0.29
N LEU A 172 -7.01 5.01 -0.11
CA LEU A 172 -8.06 5.81 0.51
C LEU A 172 -9.45 5.67 -0.14
N ILE A 173 -10.46 5.59 0.72
CA ILE A 173 -11.89 5.67 0.44
C ILE A 173 -12.45 6.87 1.20
N TYR A 174 -13.29 7.66 0.53
CA TYR A 174 -13.90 8.85 1.15
C TYR A 174 -15.41 8.69 1.33
N LYS A 175 -15.93 9.26 2.41
CA LYS A 175 -17.35 9.33 2.73
C LYS A 175 -17.72 10.74 3.16
N LEU A 176 -18.91 11.18 2.77
CA LEU A 176 -19.52 12.43 3.22
C LEU A 176 -20.61 12.12 4.24
N SER A 177 -20.70 12.93 5.30
CA SER A 177 -21.80 12.86 6.26
C SER A 177 -23.15 13.06 5.58
N GLN A 178 -24.18 12.39 6.09
CA GLN A 178 -25.54 12.55 5.59
C GLN A 178 -25.98 14.02 5.67
N ASN A 179 -26.44 14.54 4.53
CA ASN A 179 -26.95 15.90 4.39
C ASN A 179 -27.86 15.95 3.14
N ASP A 180 -28.61 17.03 2.94
CA ASP A 180 -29.60 17.15 1.85
C ASP A 180 -29.19 18.11 0.73
N LYS A 181 -28.05 18.82 0.86
CA LYS A 181 -27.60 19.86 -0.07
C LYS A 181 -26.41 19.45 -0.93
N PHE A 182 -25.53 18.60 -0.43
CA PHE A 182 -24.23 18.30 -1.01
C PHE A 182 -24.02 16.80 -1.23
N GLN A 183 -23.32 16.48 -2.30
CA GLN A 183 -22.81 15.15 -2.61
C GLN A 183 -21.29 15.21 -2.77
N LEU A 184 -20.60 14.12 -2.41
CA LEU A 184 -19.18 13.98 -2.70
C LEU A 184 -18.99 13.25 -4.03
N GLU A 185 -18.30 13.89 -4.96
CA GLU A 185 -17.82 13.32 -6.20
C GLU A 185 -16.31 13.08 -6.08
N ILE A 186 -15.84 11.93 -6.55
CA ILE A 186 -14.44 11.52 -6.49
C ILE A 186 -14.00 11.22 -7.92
N GLU A 187 -13.00 11.94 -8.39
CA GLU A 187 -12.36 11.71 -9.69
C GLU A 187 -11.02 11.00 -9.47
N GLU A 188 -10.90 9.76 -9.96
CA GLU A 188 -9.66 8.98 -9.85
C GLU A 188 -8.66 9.43 -10.92
N LEU A 189 -7.52 10.00 -10.50
CA LEU A 189 -6.44 10.39 -11.40
C LEU A 189 -5.46 9.24 -11.63
N SER A 190 -5.19 8.49 -10.56
CA SER A 190 -4.37 7.28 -10.55
C SER A 190 -4.82 6.36 -9.42
N LYS A 191 -4.14 5.22 -9.23
CA LYS A 191 -4.42 4.33 -8.09
C LYS A 191 -4.25 5.03 -6.74
N ASP A 192 -3.32 5.98 -6.65
CA ASP A 192 -2.89 6.60 -5.40
C ASP A 192 -3.24 8.09 -5.32
N SER A 193 -3.89 8.65 -6.35
CA SER A 193 -4.25 10.06 -6.43
C SER A 193 -5.71 10.23 -6.85
N LYS A 194 -6.47 10.96 -6.02
CA LYS A 194 -7.90 11.22 -6.24
C LYS A 194 -8.18 12.70 -6.01
N ASN A 195 -9.00 13.29 -6.88
CA ASN A 195 -9.57 14.61 -6.66
C ASN A 195 -10.94 14.47 -6.01
N LEU A 196 -11.22 15.30 -5.02
CA LEU A 196 -12.50 15.32 -4.33
C LEU A 196 -13.24 16.61 -4.69
N PHE A 197 -14.51 16.49 -5.00
CA PHE A 197 -15.39 17.62 -5.25
C PHE A 197 -16.65 17.52 -4.41
N LEU A 198 -16.97 18.60 -3.71
CA LEU A 198 -18.29 18.79 -3.15
C LEU A 198 -19.21 19.34 -4.23
N VAL A 199 -20.29 18.64 -4.52
CA VAL A 199 -21.24 19.02 -5.58
C VAL A 199 -22.55 19.48 -4.93
N LEU A 200 -22.97 20.70 -5.23
CA LEU A 200 -24.24 21.24 -4.76
C LEU A 200 -25.41 20.59 -5.51
N GLN A 201 -26.30 19.93 -4.80
CA GLN A 201 -27.47 19.24 -5.37
C GLN A 201 -28.73 20.10 -5.32
N LYS A 202 -28.92 20.85 -4.23
CA LYS A 202 -30.11 21.68 -4.01
C LYS A 202 -29.74 23.13 -3.75
N PRO A 203 -30.63 24.10 -4.08
CA PRO A 203 -30.41 25.51 -3.78
C PRO A 203 -30.10 25.76 -2.30
N LEU A 204 -29.29 26.78 -2.10
CA LEU A 204 -28.89 27.31 -0.81
C LEU A 204 -29.74 28.53 -0.50
N ASP A 205 -29.99 28.73 0.79
CA ASP A 205 -30.79 29.85 1.29
C ASP A 205 -30.16 30.28 2.61
N ARG A 206 -29.48 31.42 2.59
CA ARG A 206 -28.75 31.93 3.74
C ARG A 206 -29.68 32.42 4.84
N GLU A 207 -30.80 33.05 4.48
CA GLU A 207 -31.79 33.53 5.43
C GLU A 207 -32.38 32.38 6.27
N HIS A 208 -32.56 31.19 5.68
CA HIS A 208 -33.00 30.00 6.40
C HIS A 208 -31.87 29.21 7.05
N THR A 209 -30.73 29.05 6.38
CA THR A 209 -29.59 28.28 6.89
C THR A 209 -28.29 28.95 6.50
N PRO A 210 -27.71 29.79 7.39
CA PRO A 210 -26.56 30.63 7.05
C PRO A 210 -25.24 29.86 6.96
N GLN A 211 -25.19 28.63 7.48
CA GLN A 211 -23.99 27.81 7.54
C GLN A 211 -24.36 26.33 7.45
N TYR A 212 -23.59 25.60 6.66
CA TYR A 212 -23.67 24.15 6.57
C TYR A 212 -22.39 23.52 7.11
N ASN A 213 -22.54 22.54 8.00
CA ASN A 213 -21.42 21.74 8.50
C ASN A 213 -21.54 20.34 7.92
N VAL A 214 -20.54 19.92 7.15
CA VAL A 214 -20.44 18.54 6.65
C VAL A 214 -19.14 17.93 7.13
N VAL A 215 -19.13 16.62 7.30
CA VAL A 215 -17.93 15.87 7.70
C VAL A 215 -17.50 15.02 6.53
N VAL A 216 -16.24 15.14 6.14
CA VAL A 216 -15.59 14.23 5.19
C VAL A 216 -14.75 13.26 6.01
N THR A 217 -14.94 11.97 5.76
CA THR A 217 -14.16 10.89 6.38
C THR A 217 -13.29 10.25 5.31
N ALA A 218 -11.99 10.15 5.54
CA ALA A 218 -11.08 9.33 4.76
C ALA A 218 -10.78 8.04 5.54
N LEU A 219 -10.80 6.91 4.86
CA LEU A 219 -10.48 5.61 5.43
C LEU A 219 -9.45 4.92 4.54
N ASP A 220 -8.44 4.30 5.14
CA ASP A 220 -7.58 3.39 4.42
C ASP A 220 -8.30 2.07 4.08
N SER A 221 -7.61 1.17 3.37
CA SER A 221 -8.10 -0.18 3.08
C SER A 221 -7.24 -1.26 3.76
N GLY A 222 -6.51 -0.90 4.82
CA GLY A 222 -5.64 -1.79 5.56
C GLY A 222 -6.37 -2.61 6.63
N ASN A 223 -5.62 -3.43 7.37
CA ASN A 223 -6.14 -4.23 8.47
C ASN A 223 -5.23 -4.16 9.71
N PRO A 224 -5.68 -3.57 10.84
CA PRO A 224 -6.99 -2.95 11.02
C PRO A 224 -7.16 -1.73 10.12
N GLN A 225 -8.41 -1.42 9.74
CA GLN A 225 -8.72 -0.22 8.97
C GLN A 225 -8.57 1.02 9.85
N LYS A 226 -7.90 2.06 9.38
CA LYS A 226 -7.84 3.36 10.06
C LYS A 226 -8.53 4.44 9.25
N SER A 227 -8.86 5.52 9.94
CA SER A 227 -9.61 6.62 9.38
C SER A 227 -9.30 7.94 10.05
N VAL A 228 -9.59 9.02 9.32
CA VAL A 228 -9.54 10.39 9.81
C VAL A 228 -10.78 11.13 9.34
N ILE A 229 -11.24 12.06 10.17
CA ILE A 229 -12.38 12.93 9.87
C ILE A 229 -11.93 14.36 9.82
N ILE A 230 -12.53 15.14 8.92
CA ILE A 230 -12.40 16.59 8.87
C ILE A 230 -13.78 17.22 8.77
N SER A 231 -14.02 18.20 9.64
CA SER A 231 -15.26 18.98 9.63
C SER A 231 -15.08 20.18 8.71
N HIS A 232 -15.91 20.25 7.67
CA HIS A 232 -15.96 21.38 6.76
C HIS A 232 -17.12 22.28 7.17
N SER A 233 -16.82 23.56 7.31
CA SER A 233 -17.81 24.60 7.61
C SER A 233 -17.97 25.52 6.41
N TYR A 234 -19.16 25.55 5.84
CA TYR A 234 -19.50 26.37 4.68
C TYR A 234 -20.41 27.53 5.09
N PRO A 235 -19.87 28.67 5.52
CA PRO A 235 -20.65 29.88 5.67
C PRO A 235 -21.15 30.35 4.30
N LEU A 236 -22.42 30.74 4.24
CA LEU A 236 -23.02 31.24 3.01
C LEU A 236 -22.74 32.74 2.84
N ALA A 237 -22.09 33.09 1.74
CA ALA A 237 -21.94 34.47 1.31
C ALA A 237 -23.23 34.93 0.62
N ARG A 238 -23.61 36.18 0.87
CA ARG A 238 -24.74 36.82 0.19
C ARG A 238 -24.38 36.99 -1.28
N ALA A 239 -25.36 36.85 -2.18
CA ALA A 239 -25.11 37.13 -3.60
C ALA A 239 -24.53 38.55 -3.77
N LEU A 240 -23.43 38.68 -4.53
CA LEU A 240 -22.81 40.00 -4.81
C LEU A 240 -23.69 40.91 -5.69
N THR A 241 -24.82 40.40 -6.19
CA THR A 241 -25.83 41.16 -6.91
C THR A 241 -27.07 41.35 -6.04
N PRO A 242 -27.59 42.58 -5.87
CA PRO A 242 -28.86 42.80 -5.19
C PRO A 242 -29.96 42.01 -5.90
N ASN A 243 -30.77 41.27 -5.15
CA ASN A 243 -32.01 40.72 -5.66
C ASN A 243 -32.76 41.83 -6.41
N PRO A 244 -33.22 41.60 -7.67
CA PRO A 244 -34.04 42.59 -8.35
C PRO A 244 -35.28 42.84 -7.48
N PRO A 245 -35.68 44.10 -7.25
CA PRO A 245 -36.86 44.39 -6.46
C PRO A 245 -38.09 43.89 -7.22
N GLY A 246 -38.65 42.75 -6.83
CA GLY A 246 -39.83 42.22 -7.52
C GLY A 246 -40.26 40.77 -7.31
N MET A 247 -39.68 39.97 -6.42
CA MET A 247 -40.35 38.72 -6.00
C MET A 247 -41.11 38.98 -4.71
N LEU A 248 -42.41 39.26 -4.89
CA LEU A 248 -43.39 39.37 -3.83
C LEU A 248 -43.38 38.10 -2.98
N ALA A 249 -43.32 38.30 -1.66
CA ALA A 249 -43.74 37.31 -0.70
C ALA A 249 -45.23 37.05 -0.92
N GLU A 250 -45.57 35.95 -1.59
CA GLU A 250 -46.90 35.38 -1.52
C GLU A 250 -46.89 34.14 -0.63
N GLN A 251 -47.84 34.14 0.30
CA GLN A 251 -48.35 33.03 1.10
C GLN A 251 -47.54 32.60 2.32
N TYR A 252 -47.66 33.39 3.39
CA TYR A 252 -48.11 32.83 4.66
C TYR A 252 -49.61 33.08 4.77
N LEU A 253 -50.39 31.99 4.81
CA LEU A 253 -51.75 31.98 5.37
C LEU A 253 -51.68 32.20 6.89
#